data_AF-C8PSE8-F1
#
_entry.id   AF-C8PSE8-F1
#
_cell.length_a   1.000
_cell.length_b   1.000
_cell.length_c   1.000
_cell.angle_alpha   90.00
_cell.angle_beta   90.00
_cell.angle_gamma   90.00
#
_symmetry.space_group_name_H-M   'P 1'
#
loop_
_entity.id
_entity.type
_entity.pdbx_description
1 polymer ?
#
loop_
_entity_poly.entity_id
_entity_poly.type
_entity_poly.pdbx_seq_one_letter_code
_entity_poly.pdbx_strand_id
1 'polypeptide(L)'
;MTADKQSFLFQYHPKNTCIHRLPAEIKFCVLCISSFVLYGASPLPAAVYAIFLVFVCIGAKLSWVTVKKNCRFLCIYTVCIFCIKIIGMPLTAEVLKATAVETLTFMQKLTLILFTASIFYETTSKLEFFMLCEKIERFFCRKKYTGAFSTLFTITLMCVPRVFEVWGQLNYAYDARTHRRRDIVNAYRRFTSLFPALIENLLRFAVTVDKALKNRS
;
A
#
# COMPACT_ATOMS: atom_id res chain seq x y z
N MET A 1 10.79 -11.29 -24.34
CA MET A 1 11.31 -9.95 -24.04
C MET A 1 10.11 -9.01 -23.86
N THR A 2 9.60 -8.95 -22.64
CA THR A 2 8.81 -7.87 -22.02
C THR A 2 8.90 -8.22 -20.53
N ALA A 3 10.06 -7.88 -19.94
CA ALA A 3 10.22 -7.94 -18.50
C ALA A 3 9.16 -7.00 -17.93
N ASP A 4 8.09 -7.58 -17.40
CA ASP A 4 6.98 -6.83 -16.85
C ASP A 4 7.56 -5.90 -15.77
N LYS A 5 7.36 -4.61 -16.00
CA LYS A 5 8.06 -3.53 -15.31
C LYS A 5 7.77 -3.65 -13.82
N GLN A 6 8.74 -4.18 -13.08
CA GLN A 6 9.08 -3.82 -11.69
C GLN A 6 7.97 -3.06 -10.95
N SER A 7 6.84 -3.72 -10.67
CA SER A 7 5.86 -3.19 -9.73
C SER A 7 6.37 -3.51 -8.33
N PHE A 8 7.48 -2.87 -7.97
CA PHE A 8 7.95 -2.87 -6.60
C PHE A 8 6.86 -2.28 -5.70
N LEU A 9 6.79 -2.80 -4.48
CA LEU A 9 5.76 -2.56 -3.47
C LEU A 9 5.47 -1.08 -3.09
N PHE A 10 6.16 -0.11 -3.70
CA PHE A 10 5.94 1.33 -3.54
C PHE A 10 6.26 2.04 -4.87
N GLN A 11 5.23 2.60 -5.53
CA GLN A 11 5.38 3.37 -6.78
C GLN A 11 5.73 4.83 -6.46
N TYR A 12 6.97 5.05 -6.00
CA TYR A 12 7.50 6.41 -5.89
C TYR A 12 7.78 6.96 -7.29
N HIS A 13 7.19 8.11 -7.62
CA HIS A 13 7.45 8.80 -8.88
C HIS A 13 8.21 10.09 -8.59
N PRO A 14 9.55 10.09 -8.70
CA PRO A 14 10.35 11.28 -8.41
C PRO A 14 9.96 12.41 -9.36
N LYS A 15 9.51 13.54 -8.81
CA LYS A 15 9.28 14.77 -9.56
C LYS A 15 9.84 15.95 -8.78
N ASN A 16 10.32 16.96 -9.50
CA ASN A 16 10.86 18.17 -8.88
C ASN A 16 9.71 19.14 -8.56
N THR A 17 8.96 18.89 -7.47
CA THR A 17 7.94 19.83 -6.96
C THR A 17 8.11 20.06 -5.46
N CYS A 18 7.60 21.18 -4.94
CA CYS A 18 7.71 21.55 -3.53
C CYS A 18 7.14 20.49 -2.59
N ILE A 19 6.09 19.77 -3.01
CA ILE A 19 5.45 18.71 -2.22
C ILE A 19 6.38 17.49 -2.10
N HIS A 20 7.12 17.15 -3.15
CA HIS A 20 8.11 16.06 -3.09
C HIS A 20 9.26 16.40 -2.11
N ARG A 21 9.64 17.68 -2.01
CA ARG A 21 10.73 18.15 -1.12
C ARG A 21 10.36 18.26 0.36
N LEU A 22 9.08 18.17 0.72
CA LEU A 22 8.68 18.19 2.12
C LEU A 22 9.18 16.92 2.84
N PRO A 23 9.65 17.04 4.10
CA PRO A 23 10.11 15.88 4.86
C PRO A 23 8.95 14.91 5.11
N ALA A 24 9.25 13.61 5.07
CA ALA A 24 8.25 12.56 5.23
C ALA A 24 7.49 12.62 6.57
N GLU A 25 8.13 13.12 7.63
CA GLU A 25 7.49 13.36 8.93
C GLU A 25 6.29 14.30 8.83
N ILE A 26 6.44 15.43 8.15
CA ILE A 26 5.35 16.40 8.01
C ILE A 26 4.23 15.78 7.18
N LYS A 27 4.57 15.10 6.07
CA LYS A 27 3.58 14.43 5.22
C LYS A 27 2.80 13.36 6.00
N PHE A 28 3.49 12.59 6.84
CA PHE A 28 2.87 11.57 7.69
C PHE A 28 1.98 12.18 8.77
N CYS A 29 2.42 13.25 9.45
CA CYS A 29 1.58 13.97 10.41
C CYS A 29 0.32 14.52 9.73
N VAL A 30 0.44 15.11 8.54
CA VAL A 30 -0.72 15.58 7.76
C VAL A 30 -1.66 14.41 7.42
N LEU A 31 -1.13 13.25 7.02
CA LEU A 31 -1.94 12.06 6.75
C LEU A 31 -2.70 11.59 8.00
N CYS A 32 -2.04 11.50 9.15
CA CYS A 32 -2.68 11.09 10.40
C CYS A 32 -3.75 12.10 10.84
N ILE A 33 -3.38 13.39 10.93
CA ILE A 33 -4.29 14.46 11.39
C ILE A 33 -5.50 14.55 10.45
N SER A 34 -5.28 14.56 9.13
CA SER A 34 -6.40 14.59 8.17
C SER A 34 -7.31 13.39 8.31
N SER A 35 -6.78 12.19 8.55
CA SER A 35 -7.59 10.98 8.76
C SER A 35 -8.49 11.10 9.99
N PHE A 36 -7.96 11.60 11.11
CA PHE A 36 -8.74 11.83 12.34
C PHE A 36 -9.78 12.93 12.17
N VAL A 37 -9.39 14.07 11.59
CA VAL A 37 -10.28 15.23 11.40
C VAL A 37 -11.41 14.91 10.43
N LEU A 38 -11.12 14.23 9.31
CA LEU A 38 -12.12 13.89 8.29
C LEU A 38 -13.17 12.89 8.77
N TYR A 39 -12.82 12.01 9.70
CA TYR A 39 -13.77 11.05 10.25
C TYR A 39 -14.93 11.76 10.98
N GLY A 40 -14.60 12.71 11.87
CA GLY A 40 -15.56 13.51 12.62
C GLY A 40 -16.08 14.76 11.90
N ALA A 41 -15.54 15.11 10.74
CA ALA A 41 -15.86 16.35 10.05
C ALA A 41 -17.33 16.43 9.59
N SER A 42 -17.89 17.64 9.69
CA SER A 42 -19.13 18.06 9.04
C SER A 42 -18.89 18.24 7.52
N PRO A 43 -19.92 18.35 6.67
CA PRO A 43 -19.74 18.36 5.21
C PRO A 43 -18.97 19.58 4.69
N LEU A 44 -19.05 20.72 5.38
CA LEU A 44 -18.42 21.98 4.99
C LEU A 44 -16.86 21.91 5.06
N PRO A 45 -16.22 21.53 6.19
CA PRO A 45 -14.77 21.34 6.23
C PRO A 45 -14.28 20.21 5.32
N ALA A 46 -15.09 19.16 5.09
CA ALA A 46 -14.75 18.12 4.12
C ALA A 46 -14.68 18.67 2.68
N ALA A 47 -15.58 19.58 2.31
CA ALA A 47 -15.56 20.24 1.00
C ALA A 47 -14.34 21.17 0.85
N VAL A 48 -14.01 21.96 1.88
CA VAL A 48 -12.81 22.81 1.87
C VAL A 48 -11.55 21.96 1.73
N TYR A 49 -11.46 20.83 2.45
CA TYR A 49 -10.35 19.91 2.34
C TYR A 49 -10.25 19.25 0.96
N ALA A 50 -11.38 18.94 0.32
CA ALA A 50 -11.41 18.43 -1.05
C ALA A 50 -10.79 19.42 -2.05
N ILE A 51 -11.16 20.70 -1.95
CA ILE A 51 -10.59 21.76 -2.79
C ILE A 51 -9.08 21.87 -2.58
N PHE A 52 -8.64 21.88 -1.31
CA PHE A 52 -7.23 21.88 -0.97
C PHE A 52 -6.48 20.67 -1.57
N LEU A 53 -7.03 19.47 -1.45
CA LEU A 53 -6.44 18.26 -2.03
C LEU A 53 -6.31 18.32 -3.56
N VAL A 54 -7.27 18.94 -4.26
CA VAL A 54 -7.16 19.13 -5.71
C VAL A 54 -5.95 20.00 -6.06
N PHE A 55 -5.75 21.11 -5.35
CA PHE A 55 -4.56 21.95 -5.53
C PHE A 55 -3.25 21.20 -5.23
N VAL A 56 -3.22 20.41 -4.14
CA VAL A 56 -2.07 19.58 -3.78
C VAL A 56 -1.79 18.53 -4.86
N CYS A 57 -2.82 17.86 -5.40
CA CYS A 57 -2.67 16.89 -6.49
C CYS A 57 -2.09 17.52 -7.76
N ILE A 58 -2.55 18.72 -8.12
CA ILE A 58 -2.03 19.48 -9.26
C ILE A 58 -0.56 19.86 -9.01
N GLY A 59 -0.25 20.39 -7.83
CA GLY A 59 1.12 20.76 -7.43
C GLY A 59 2.08 19.57 -7.31
N ALA A 60 1.58 18.40 -6.93
CA ALA A 60 2.36 17.15 -6.86
C ALA A 60 2.56 16.51 -8.23
N LYS A 61 1.81 16.97 -9.24
CA LYS A 61 1.71 16.39 -10.58
C LYS A 61 1.38 14.89 -10.50
N LEU A 62 0.32 14.52 -9.78
CA LEU A 62 -0.06 13.11 -9.60
C LEU A 62 -0.27 12.42 -10.97
N SER A 63 0.05 11.13 -11.07
CA SER A 63 -0.22 10.38 -12.30
C SER A 63 -1.73 10.16 -12.51
N TRP A 64 -2.25 10.51 -13.69
CA TRP A 64 -3.64 10.24 -14.07
C TRP A 64 -4.00 8.75 -14.02
N VAL A 65 -3.02 7.87 -14.23
CA VAL A 65 -3.22 6.42 -14.12
C VAL A 65 -3.56 6.02 -12.69
N THR A 66 -2.89 6.62 -11.70
CA THR A 66 -3.14 6.36 -10.28
C THR A 66 -4.50 6.90 -9.85
N VAL A 67 -4.86 8.11 -10.28
CA VAL A 67 -6.20 8.68 -10.03
C VAL A 67 -7.29 7.75 -10.57
N LYS A 68 -7.15 7.30 -11.82
CA LYS A 68 -8.12 6.41 -12.46
C LYS A 68 -8.24 5.07 -11.74
N LYS A 69 -7.11 4.48 -11.32
CA LYS A 69 -7.07 3.23 -10.55
C LYS A 69 -7.80 3.39 -9.21
N ASN A 70 -7.47 4.43 -8.45
CA ASN A 70 -8.10 4.70 -7.16
C ASN A 70 -9.60 4.96 -7.30
N CYS A 71 -10.01 5.74 -8.31
CA CYS A 71 -11.42 6.00 -8.60
C CYS A 71 -12.18 4.71 -8.93
N ARG A 72 -11.60 3.82 -9.75
CA ARG A 72 -12.20 2.51 -10.06
C ARG A 72 -12.40 1.66 -8.79
N PHE A 73 -11.40 1.60 -7.91
CA PHE A 73 -11.53 0.89 -6.64
C PHE A 73 -12.62 1.50 -5.77
N LEU A 74 -12.66 2.82 -5.66
CA LEU A 74 -13.70 3.54 -4.91
C LEU A 74 -15.11 3.23 -5.43
N CYS A 75 -15.33 3.24 -6.75
CA CYS A 75 -16.63 2.88 -7.33
C CYS A 75 -17.08 1.47 -6.93
N ILE A 76 -16.16 0.49 -6.96
CA ILE A 76 -16.46 -0.88 -6.54
C ILE A 76 -16.84 -0.90 -5.05
N TYR A 77 -16.07 -0.23 -4.19
CA TYR A 77 -16.38 -0.12 -2.76
C TYR A 77 -17.74 0.55 -2.50
N THR A 78 -18.07 1.63 -3.21
CA THR A 78 -19.38 2.30 -3.07
C THR A 78 -20.52 1.33 -3.33
N VAL A 79 -20.45 0.57 -4.43
CA VAL A 79 -21.49 -0.40 -4.80
C VAL A 79 -21.58 -1.50 -3.75
N CYS A 80 -20.45 -2.08 -3.33
CA CYS A 80 -20.46 -3.12 -2.30
C CYS A 80 -21.05 -2.64 -0.97
N ILE A 81 -20.64 -1.47 -0.48
CA ILE A 81 -21.15 -0.91 0.79
C ILE A 81 -22.64 -0.60 0.69
N PHE A 82 -23.08 -0.02 -0.43
CA PHE A 82 -24.48 0.28 -0.67
C PHE A 82 -25.33 -1.00 -0.69
N CYS A 83 -24.88 -2.04 -1.40
CA CYS A 83 -25.56 -3.34 -1.43
C CYS A 83 -25.65 -3.95 -0.02
N ILE A 84 -24.54 -3.95 0.75
CA ILE A 84 -24.53 -4.48 2.12
C ILE A 84 -25.49 -3.72 3.02
N LYS A 85 -25.55 -2.38 2.91
CA LYS A 85 -26.46 -1.55 3.71
C LYS A 85 -27.94 -1.79 3.42
N ILE A 86 -28.28 -2.16 2.18
CA ILE A 86 -29.68 -2.42 1.79
C ILE A 86 -30.14 -3.81 2.21
N ILE A 87 -29.23 -4.77 2.37
CA ILE A 87 -29.57 -6.12 2.84
C ILE A 87 -30.20 -6.03 4.23
N GLY A 88 -31.47 -6.41 4.34
CA GLY A 88 -32.23 -6.41 5.59
C GLY A 88 -33.02 -5.12 5.89
N MET A 89 -33.01 -4.12 5.01
CA MET A 89 -33.85 -2.92 5.12
C MET A 89 -35.09 -3.00 4.22
N PRO A 90 -36.24 -2.41 4.64
CA PRO A 90 -37.42 -2.32 3.78
C PRO A 90 -37.15 -1.41 2.59
N LEU A 91 -37.50 -1.88 1.38
CA LEU A 91 -37.29 -1.20 0.09
C LEU A 91 -38.29 -0.04 -0.14
N THR A 92 -38.35 0.91 0.78
CA THR A 92 -39.12 2.15 0.59
C THR A 92 -38.24 3.23 -0.05
N ALA A 93 -38.86 4.09 -0.86
CA ALA A 93 -38.12 5.15 -1.58
C ALA A 93 -37.38 6.11 -0.62
N GLU A 94 -37.94 6.37 0.56
CA GLU A 94 -37.34 7.25 1.56
C GLU A 94 -36.13 6.61 2.25
N VAL A 95 -36.19 5.31 2.56
CA VAL A 95 -35.04 4.57 3.10
C VAL A 95 -33.92 4.51 2.06
N LEU A 96 -34.24 4.23 0.79
CA LEU A 96 -33.24 4.19 -0.28
C LEU A 96 -32.51 5.53 -0.43
N LYS A 97 -33.25 6.65 -0.42
CA LYS A 97 -32.66 8.01 -0.48
C LYS A 97 -31.75 8.27 0.72
N ALA A 98 -32.22 7.97 1.94
CA ALA A 98 -31.45 8.18 3.16
C ALA A 98 -30.15 7.35 3.13
N THR A 99 -30.23 6.06 2.81
CA THR A 99 -29.08 5.17 2.70
C THR A 99 -28.11 5.63 1.61
N ALA A 100 -28.60 6.15 0.48
CA ALA A 100 -27.76 6.70 -0.58
C ALA A 100 -26.98 7.93 -0.12
N VAL A 101 -27.64 8.88 0.57
CA VAL A 101 -27.00 10.10 1.09
C VAL A 101 -25.94 9.76 2.14
N GLU A 102 -26.24 8.87 3.08
CA GLU A 102 -25.26 8.41 4.07
C GLU A 102 -24.06 7.72 3.41
N THR A 103 -24.32 6.83 2.45
CA THR A 103 -23.26 6.09 1.75
C THR A 103 -22.39 7.05 0.96
N LEU A 104 -22.98 8.04 0.28
CA LEU A 104 -22.23 9.04 -0.45
C LEU A 104 -21.37 9.90 0.49
N THR A 105 -21.90 10.31 1.64
CA THR A 105 -21.17 11.09 2.65
C THR A 105 -20.00 10.30 3.22
N PHE A 106 -20.20 9.01 3.51
CA PHE A 106 -19.14 8.11 3.94
C PHE A 106 -18.07 7.93 2.85
N MET A 107 -18.50 7.68 1.61
CA MET A 107 -17.58 7.50 0.49
C MET A 107 -16.79 8.77 0.17
N GLN A 108 -17.38 9.95 0.35
CA GLN A 108 -16.65 11.22 0.22
C GLN A 108 -15.50 11.30 1.22
N LYS A 109 -15.74 11.01 2.51
CA LYS A 109 -14.70 10.99 3.55
C LYS A 109 -13.62 9.97 3.24
N LEU A 110 -14.01 8.74 2.89
CA LEU A 110 -13.09 7.67 2.51
C LEU A 110 -12.22 8.07 1.31
N THR A 111 -12.83 8.70 0.31
CA THR A 111 -12.16 9.19 -0.90
C THR A 111 -11.08 10.20 -0.54
N LEU A 112 -11.39 11.19 0.30
CA LEU A 112 -10.42 12.20 0.73
C LEU A 112 -9.23 11.56 1.45
N ILE A 113 -9.48 10.65 2.39
CA ILE A 113 -8.42 9.94 3.13
C ILE A 113 -7.53 9.13 2.17
N LEU A 114 -8.13 8.38 1.25
CA LEU A 114 -7.40 7.57 0.27
C LEU A 114 -6.58 8.43 -0.70
N PHE A 115 -7.09 9.59 -1.11
CA PHE A 115 -6.33 10.53 -1.93
C PHE A 115 -5.15 11.14 -1.17
N THR A 116 -5.33 11.53 0.09
CA THR A 116 -4.21 11.99 0.94
C THR A 116 -3.14 10.91 1.08
N ALA A 117 -3.56 9.65 1.30
CA ALA A 117 -2.64 8.52 1.34
C ALA A 117 -1.93 8.30 0.00
N SER A 118 -2.64 8.42 -1.12
CA SER A 118 -2.06 8.30 -2.46
C SER A 118 -0.99 9.37 -2.72
N ILE A 119 -1.21 10.61 -2.29
CA ILE A 119 -0.22 11.68 -2.39
C ILE A 119 1.00 11.34 -1.53
N PHE A 120 0.80 10.87 -0.29
CA PHE A 120 1.89 10.44 0.59
C PHE A 120 2.76 9.36 -0.06
N TYR A 121 2.15 8.29 -0.59
CA TYR A 121 2.88 7.17 -1.18
C TYR A 121 3.55 7.51 -2.52
N GLU A 122 2.96 8.36 -3.36
CA GLU A 122 3.62 8.78 -4.60
C GLU A 122 4.78 9.76 -4.37
N THR A 123 4.70 10.57 -3.31
CA THR A 123 5.65 11.67 -3.03
C THR A 123 6.72 11.34 -1.99
N THR A 124 6.68 10.14 -1.39
CA THR A 124 7.63 9.72 -0.37
C THR A 124 8.44 8.54 -0.88
N SER A 125 9.76 8.67 -0.82
CA SER A 125 10.67 7.60 -1.22
C SER A 125 10.74 6.50 -0.16
N LYS A 126 11.17 5.31 -0.55
CA LYS A 126 11.35 4.18 0.38
C LYS A 126 12.32 4.50 1.52
N LEU A 127 13.42 5.20 1.20
CA LEU A 127 14.42 5.61 2.19
C LEU A 127 13.80 6.53 3.24
N GLU A 128 13.03 7.54 2.81
CA GLU A 128 12.36 8.46 3.73
C GLU A 128 11.32 7.77 4.59
N PHE A 129 10.63 6.76 4.05
CA PHE A 129 9.71 5.93 4.82
C PHE A 129 10.45 5.12 5.91
N PHE A 130 11.62 4.55 5.61
CA PHE A 130 12.43 3.86 6.61
C PHE A 130 12.94 4.80 7.70
N MET A 131 13.44 5.98 7.31
CA MET A 131 13.88 7.02 8.26
C MET A 131 12.72 7.47 9.16
N LEU A 132 11.50 7.57 8.61
CA LEU A 132 10.29 7.87 9.37
C LEU A 132 9.99 6.77 10.39
N CYS A 133 10.01 5.49 10.00
CA CYS A 133 9.81 4.37 10.92
C CYS A 133 10.85 4.36 12.05
N GLU A 134 12.11 4.63 11.73
CA GLU A 134 13.19 4.72 12.72
C GLU A 134 12.96 5.86 13.72
N LYS A 135 12.55 7.04 13.24
CA LYS A 135 12.24 8.18 14.11
C LYS A 135 11.04 7.90 15.01
N ILE A 136 9.99 7.26 14.49
CA ILE A 136 8.84 6.83 15.28
C ILE A 136 9.27 5.83 16.35
N GLU A 137 10.07 4.83 16.02
CA GLU A 137 10.60 3.86 16.98
C GLU A 137 11.42 4.55 18.07
N ARG A 138 12.33 5.48 17.72
CA ARG A 138 13.09 6.27 18.70
C ARG A 138 12.18 7.09 19.60
N PHE A 139 11.12 7.70 19.05
CA PHE A 139 10.18 8.50 19.81
C PHE A 139 9.41 7.67 20.86
N PHE A 140 8.97 6.46 20.50
CA PHE A 140 8.25 5.57 21.41
C PHE A 140 9.17 4.81 22.37
N CYS A 141 10.30 4.28 21.89
CA CYS A 141 11.19 3.42 22.68
C CYS A 141 12.18 4.18 23.57
N ARG A 142 12.41 5.49 23.34
CA ARG A 142 13.29 6.41 24.11
C ARG A 142 14.58 5.78 24.66
N LYS A 143 14.51 5.15 25.86
CA LYS A 143 15.66 4.56 26.58
C LYS A 143 15.98 3.11 26.23
N LYS A 144 15.09 2.38 25.55
CA LYS A 144 15.27 0.97 25.10
C LYS A 144 15.40 0.88 23.58
N TYR A 145 15.95 1.91 22.93
CA TYR A 145 16.15 1.87 21.49
C TYR A 145 17.27 0.88 21.15
N THR A 146 16.87 -0.30 20.68
CA THR A 146 17.80 -1.31 20.14
C THR A 146 17.89 -1.25 18.61
N GLY A 147 17.05 -0.45 17.95
CA GLY A 147 16.96 -0.37 16.48
C GLY A 147 16.52 -1.68 15.82
N ALA A 148 16.09 -2.65 16.62
CA ALA A 148 15.78 -4.00 16.16
C ALA A 148 14.55 -3.99 15.24
N PHE A 149 13.51 -3.20 15.56
CA PHE A 149 12.31 -3.15 14.72
C PHE A 149 12.60 -2.48 13.37
N SER A 150 13.21 -1.28 13.36
CA SER A 150 13.58 -0.59 12.12
C SER A 150 14.49 -1.43 11.23
N THR A 151 15.45 -2.14 11.83
CA THR A 151 16.38 -3.00 11.10
C THR A 151 15.66 -4.24 10.55
N LEU A 152 14.86 -4.94 11.35
CA LEU A 152 14.05 -6.06 10.89
C LEU A 152 13.07 -5.65 9.80
N PHE A 153 12.42 -4.49 9.94
CA PHE A 153 11.49 -3.95 8.97
C PHE A 153 12.18 -3.60 7.65
N THR A 154 13.37 -2.98 7.72
CA THR A 154 14.19 -2.66 6.55
C THR A 154 14.65 -3.92 5.82
N ILE A 155 15.18 -4.90 6.56
CA ILE A 155 15.57 -6.20 5.99
C ILE A 155 14.37 -6.89 5.36
N THR A 156 13.21 -6.88 6.02
CA THR A 156 11.98 -7.49 5.50
C THR A 156 11.58 -6.85 4.17
N LEU A 157 11.53 -5.52 4.08
CA LEU A 157 11.17 -4.83 2.84
C LEU A 157 12.21 -5.00 1.73
N MET A 158 13.50 -5.14 2.05
CA MET A 158 14.52 -5.51 1.07
C MET A 158 14.40 -6.96 0.60
N CYS A 159 13.91 -7.86 1.45
CA CYS A 159 13.70 -9.27 1.11
C CYS A 159 12.44 -9.49 0.25
N VAL A 160 11.44 -8.62 0.32
CA VAL A 160 10.19 -8.77 -0.45
C VAL A 160 10.42 -8.97 -1.96
N PRO A 161 11.20 -8.11 -2.66
CA PRO A 161 11.51 -8.33 -4.07
C PRO A 161 12.25 -9.64 -4.32
N ARG A 162 13.15 -10.01 -3.42
CA ARG A 162 13.93 -11.23 -3.52
C ARG A 162 13.03 -12.48 -3.47
N VAL A 163 12.01 -12.47 -2.61
CA VAL A 163 10.99 -13.52 -2.54
C VAL A 163 10.28 -13.65 -3.90
N PHE A 164 9.88 -12.52 -4.52
CA PHE A 164 9.22 -12.54 -5.82
C PHE A 164 10.15 -13.01 -6.96
N GLU A 165 11.43 -12.64 -6.94
CA GLU A 165 12.42 -13.14 -7.90
C GLU A 165 12.61 -14.65 -7.80
N VAL A 166 12.86 -15.17 -6.60
CA VAL A 166 13.05 -16.60 -6.37
C VAL A 166 11.78 -17.38 -6.74
N TRP A 167 10.61 -16.86 -6.37
CA TRP A 167 9.32 -17.43 -6.78
C TRP A 167 9.16 -17.45 -8.30
N GLY A 168 9.55 -16.38 -8.99
CA GLY A 168 9.55 -16.30 -10.46
C GLY A 168 10.46 -17.35 -11.10
N GLN A 169 11.68 -17.50 -10.58
CA GLN A 169 12.65 -18.50 -11.06
C GLN A 169 12.15 -19.94 -10.83
N LEU A 170 11.61 -20.23 -9.65
CA LEU A 170 11.03 -21.53 -9.32
C LEU A 170 9.84 -21.86 -10.23
N ASN A 171 8.97 -20.87 -10.48
CA ASN A 171 7.86 -21.02 -11.40
C ASN A 171 8.31 -21.30 -12.82
N TYR A 172 9.32 -20.59 -13.31
CA TYR A 172 9.89 -20.80 -14.63
C TYR A 172 10.50 -22.21 -14.76
N ALA A 173 11.27 -22.65 -13.75
CA ALA A 173 11.85 -23.99 -13.73
C ALA A 173 10.78 -25.10 -13.66
N TYR A 174 9.69 -24.87 -12.94
CA TYR A 174 8.55 -25.79 -12.88
C TYR A 174 7.81 -25.90 -14.21
N ASP A 175 7.54 -24.76 -14.86
CA ASP A 175 6.88 -24.70 -16.16
C ASP A 175 7.73 -25.35 -17.26
N ALA A 176 9.06 -25.23 -17.20
CA ALA A 176 9.98 -25.90 -18.12
C ALA A 176 9.96 -27.44 -17.98
N ARG A 177 9.66 -27.97 -16.78
CA ARG A 177 9.57 -29.41 -16.52
C ARG A 177 8.18 -29.99 -16.77
N THR A 178 7.14 -29.16 -16.66
CA THR A 178 5.76 -29.63 -16.66
C THR A 178 4.93 -28.86 -17.68
N HIS A 179 4.72 -29.45 -18.85
CA HIS A 179 3.90 -28.85 -19.91
C HIS A 179 2.38 -29.06 -19.68
N ARG A 180 1.88 -28.86 -18.45
CA ARG A 180 0.47 -29.11 -18.08
C ARG A 180 -0.41 -27.87 -18.16
N ARG A 181 -1.69 -28.09 -18.47
CA ARG A 181 -2.75 -27.07 -18.52
C ARG A 181 -2.97 -26.46 -17.12
N ARG A 182 -3.24 -25.15 -17.08
CA ARG A 182 -3.47 -24.38 -15.85
C ARG A 182 -4.86 -24.68 -15.28
N ASP A 183 -4.95 -25.72 -14.45
CA ASP A 183 -6.15 -26.04 -13.67
C ASP A 183 -5.95 -25.67 -12.19
N ILE A 184 -7.06 -25.44 -11.47
CA ILE A 184 -7.05 -25.03 -10.04
C ILE A 184 -6.35 -26.07 -9.17
N VAL A 185 -6.59 -27.36 -9.42
CA VAL A 185 -5.94 -28.48 -8.72
C VAL A 185 -4.43 -28.50 -8.97
N ASN A 186 -4.02 -28.22 -10.21
CA ASN A 186 -2.61 -28.14 -10.58
C ASN A 186 -1.93 -26.91 -9.96
N ALA A 187 -2.66 -25.79 -9.80
CA ALA A 187 -2.14 -24.61 -9.11
C ALA A 187 -1.87 -24.87 -7.62
N TYR A 188 -2.77 -25.58 -6.94
CA TYR A 188 -2.56 -26.01 -5.55
C TYR A 188 -1.33 -26.94 -5.45
N ARG A 189 -1.28 -27.98 -6.28
CA ARG A 189 -0.15 -28.92 -6.30
C ARG A 189 1.19 -28.24 -6.58
N ARG A 190 1.20 -27.30 -7.54
CA ARG A 190 2.34 -26.44 -7.85
C ARG A 190 2.77 -25.66 -6.62
N PHE A 191 1.84 -24.96 -5.96
CA PHE A 191 2.13 -24.19 -4.75
C PHE A 191 2.73 -25.08 -3.65
N THR A 192 2.11 -26.22 -3.35
CA THR A 192 2.61 -27.15 -2.32
C THR A 192 4.00 -27.71 -2.64
N SER A 193 4.34 -27.90 -3.92
CA SER A 193 5.66 -28.38 -4.33
C SER A 193 6.74 -27.30 -4.32
N LEU A 194 6.38 -26.06 -4.66
CA LEU A 194 7.32 -24.95 -4.78
C LEU A 194 7.56 -24.22 -3.46
N PHE A 195 6.60 -24.27 -2.54
CA PHE A 195 6.69 -23.56 -1.26
C PHE A 195 7.86 -24.05 -0.38
N PRO A 196 8.11 -25.36 -0.21
CA PRO A 196 9.30 -25.82 0.52
C PRO A 196 10.61 -25.35 -0.12
N ALA A 197 10.69 -25.41 -1.46
CA ALA A 197 11.86 -24.95 -2.20
C ALA A 197 12.07 -23.43 -2.09
N LEU A 198 11.00 -22.66 -1.98
CA LEU A 198 11.06 -21.22 -1.71
C LEU A 198 11.64 -20.97 -0.30
N ILE A 199 11.11 -21.64 0.72
CA ILE A 199 11.59 -21.51 2.10
C ILE A 199 13.07 -21.88 2.20
N GLU A 200 13.48 -23.01 1.60
CA GLU A 200 14.86 -23.45 1.64
C GLU A 200 15.81 -22.40 1.04
N ASN A 201 15.47 -21.84 -0.12
CA ASN A 201 16.27 -20.80 -0.77
C ASN A 201 16.35 -19.52 0.08
N LEU A 202 15.25 -19.13 0.72
CA LEU A 202 15.20 -17.96 1.60
C LEU A 202 16.01 -18.18 2.89
N LEU A 203 15.97 -19.38 3.47
CA LEU A 203 16.78 -19.74 4.63
C LEU A 203 18.28 -19.76 4.31
N ARG A 204 18.67 -20.37 3.18
CA ARG A 204 20.06 -20.33 2.71
C ARG A 204 20.53 -18.89 2.54
N PHE A 205 19.71 -18.04 1.93
CA PHE A 205 20.01 -16.61 1.78
C PHE A 205 20.17 -15.91 3.14
N ALA A 206 19.25 -16.13 4.09
CA ALA A 206 19.32 -15.54 5.43
C ALA A 206 20.63 -15.92 6.15
N VAL A 207 21.04 -17.19 6.08
CA VAL A 207 22.31 -17.66 6.66
C VAL A 207 23.51 -17.00 5.99
N THR A 208 23.51 -16.85 4.66
CA THR A 208 24.59 -16.14 3.95
C THR A 208 24.67 -14.67 4.36
N VAL A 209 23.53 -13.99 4.48
CA VAL A 209 23.47 -12.59 4.92
C VAL A 209 23.96 -12.43 6.36
N ASP A 210 23.55 -13.30 7.28
CA ASP A 210 24.02 -13.29 8.67
C ASP A 210 25.55 -13.46 8.76
N LYS A 211 26.10 -14.44 8.03
CA LYS A 211 27.56 -14.64 7.96
C LYS A 211 28.28 -13.42 7.36
N ALA A 212 27.73 -12.83 6.31
CA ALA A 212 28.31 -11.66 5.66
C ALA A 212 28.28 -10.41 6.56
N LEU A 213 27.22 -10.23 7.35
CA LEU A 213 27.12 -9.13 8.32
C LEU A 213 28.13 -9.30 9.45
N LYS A 214 28.26 -10.52 10.01
CA LYS A 214 29.24 -10.83 11.07
C LYS A 214 30.69 -10.66 10.63
N ASN A 215 30.99 -10.91 9.35
CA ASN A 215 32.34 -10.72 8.81
C ASN A 215 32.69 -9.24 8.53
N ARG A 216 31.69 -8.35 8.52
CA ARG A 216 31.89 -6.91 8.29
C ARG A 216 31.91 -6.09 9.59
N SER A 217 31.43 -6.66 10.70
CA SER A 217 31.55 -6.12 12.06
C SER A 217 32.86 -6.55 12.71
#